data_AF-A0A941DRN2-F1
#
_entry.id   AF-A0A941DRN2-F1
#
_cell.length_a   1.000
_cell.length_b   1.000
_cell.length_c   1.000
_cell.angle_alpha   90.00
_cell.angle_beta   90.00
_cell.angle_gamma   90.00
#
_symmetry.space_group_name_H-M   'P 1'
#
loop_
_entity.id
_entity.type
_entity.pdbx_description
1 polymer ?
#
loop_
_entity_poly.entity_id
_entity_poly.type
_entity_poly.pdbx_seq_one_letter_code
_entity_poly.pdbx_strand_id
1 'polypeptide(L)'
;STLTFVTTGNCTINANQAGDGTYNAATQVQQTFAVAAVVPGAPTSVSATAGTGSATVTFTAPASNGGAPVTGYTVTVSPGGVTVSGVSSPINVTGLTNGTAYTFTVTATNSAGTGSASSASTAVTPKAAQTITFNNPGS
;
A
#
# COMPACT_ATOMS: atom_id res chain seq x y z
N SER A 1 -35.76 -5.26 -8.90
CA SER A 1 -34.42 -5.17 -9.51
C SER A 1 -33.51 -4.43 -8.57
N THR A 2 -32.32 -4.97 -8.27
CA THR A 2 -31.34 -4.33 -7.38
C THR A 2 -30.15 -3.90 -8.23
N LEU A 3 -29.69 -2.66 -8.06
CA LEU A 3 -28.48 -2.16 -8.69
C LEU A 3 -27.32 -2.38 -7.73
N THR A 4 -26.32 -3.15 -8.15
CA THR A 4 -25.13 -3.44 -7.34
C THR A 4 -23.90 -2.84 -8.02
N PHE A 5 -23.15 -2.03 -7.27
CA PHE A 5 -21.87 -1.51 -7.72
C PHE A 5 -20.76 -2.49 -7.35
N VAL A 6 -20.06 -3.02 -8.35
CA VAL A 6 -18.94 -3.96 -8.17
C VAL A 6 -17.59 -3.27 -8.08
N THR A 7 -17.49 -2.03 -8.57
CA THR A 7 -16.28 -1.20 -8.54
C THR A 7 -16.64 0.25 -8.27
N THR A 8 -15.65 1.06 -7.90
CA THR A 8 -15.81 2.52 -7.88
C THR A 8 -16.19 3.05 -9.25
N GLY A 9 -16.93 4.14 -9.28
CA GLY A 9 -17.38 4.76 -10.52
C GLY A 9 -18.76 5.40 -10.38
N ASN A 10 -19.26 5.87 -11.51
CA ASN A 10 -20.54 6.54 -11.60
C ASN A 10 -21.53 5.63 -12.32
N CYS A 11 -22.75 5.52 -11.79
CA CYS A 11 -23.87 4.96 -12.52
C CYS A 11 -24.93 6.04 -12.68
N THR A 12 -25.32 6.30 -13.92
CA THR A 12 -26.40 7.22 -14.25
C THR A 12 -27.62 6.41 -14.65
N ILE A 13 -28.73 6.66 -13.97
CA ILE A 13 -30.03 6.12 -14.30
C ILE A 13 -30.77 7.15 -15.14
N ASN A 14 -31.07 6.76 -16.38
CA ASN A 14 -31.85 7.55 -17.30
C ASN A 14 -33.31 7.09 -17.22
N ALA A 15 -34.17 7.94 -16.66
CA ALA A 15 -35.60 7.75 -16.73
C ALA A 15 -36.11 8.44 -18.00
N ASN A 16 -36.43 7.65 -19.03
CA ASN A 16 -37.06 8.11 -20.25
C ASN A 16 -38.41 7.41 -20.45
N GLN A 17 -39.36 8.14 -21.04
CA GLN A 17 -40.61 7.60 -21.53
C GLN A 17 -40.76 8.01 -22.98
N ALA A 18 -40.81 7.04 -23.88
CA ALA A 18 -41.08 7.30 -25.28
C ALA A 18 -42.50 7.85 -25.45
N GLY A 19 -42.68 8.75 -26.42
CA GLY A 19 -44.00 9.22 -26.81
C GLY A 19 -44.73 8.18 -27.65
N ASP A 20 -46.00 8.44 -27.94
CA ASP A 20 -46.82 7.68 -28.86
C ASP A 20 -47.56 8.61 -29.84
N GLY A 21 -48.54 8.10 -30.59
CA GLY A 21 -49.30 8.90 -31.56
C GLY A 21 -50.17 10.01 -30.93
N THR A 22 -50.30 10.04 -29.60
CA THR A 22 -51.16 10.96 -28.85
C THR A 22 -50.38 11.84 -27.88
N TYR A 23 -49.22 11.36 -27.39
CA TYR A 23 -48.40 12.06 -26.41
C TYR A 23 -46.95 12.20 -26.88
N ASN A 24 -46.39 13.40 -26.70
CA ASN A 24 -44.96 13.64 -26.89
C ASN A 24 -44.13 12.81 -25.90
N ALA A 25 -42.90 12.47 -26.28
CA ALA A 25 -41.96 11.82 -25.37
C ALA A 25 -41.70 12.69 -24.14
N ALA A 26 -41.55 12.04 -22.97
CA ALA A 26 -41.22 12.77 -21.75
C ALA A 26 -39.77 13.26 -21.80
N THR A 27 -39.53 14.46 -21.25
CA THR A 27 -38.18 14.96 -21.00
C THR A 27 -37.44 13.95 -20.13
N GLN A 28 -36.26 13.51 -20.60
CA GLN A 28 -35.44 12.57 -19.86
C GLN A 28 -34.94 13.20 -18.56
N VAL A 29 -35.07 12.47 -17.46
CA VAL A 29 -34.47 12.84 -16.16
C VAL A 29 -33.34 11.86 -15.87
N GLN A 30 -32.20 12.39 -15.41
CA GLN A 30 -31.02 11.58 -15.09
C GLN A 30 -30.68 11.75 -13.62
N GLN A 31 -30.39 10.63 -12.94
CA GLN A 31 -29.87 10.61 -11.58
C GLN A 31 -28.55 9.85 -11.56
N THR A 32 -27.49 10.48 -11.06
CA THR A 32 -26.16 9.87 -10.97
C THR A 32 -25.84 9.48 -9.53
N PHE A 33 -25.36 8.26 -9.35
CA PHE A 33 -24.82 7.74 -8.09
C PHE A 33 -23.32 7.52 -8.26
N ALA A 34 -22.52 8.02 -7.32
CA ALA A 34 -21.07 7.88 -7.35
C ALA A 34 -20.60 7.02 -6.18
N VAL A 35 -19.75 6.03 -6.48
CA VAL A 35 -19.00 5.25 -5.49
C VAL A 35 -17.54 5.66 -5.59
N ALA A 36 -17.05 6.35 -4.57
CA ALA A 36 -15.65 6.79 -4.49
C ALA A 36 -14.78 5.75 -3.79
N ALA A 37 -13.50 5.70 -4.18
CA ALA A 37 -12.50 4.96 -3.42
C ALA A 37 -12.25 5.64 -2.08
N VAL A 38 -11.87 4.85 -1.08
CA VAL A 38 -11.29 5.32 0.18
C VAL A 38 -9.85 4.84 0.27
N VAL A 39 -9.08 5.40 1.20
CA VAL A 39 -7.68 4.97 1.39
C VAL A 39 -7.61 3.48 1.76
N PRO A 40 -6.51 2.78 1.42
CA PRO A 40 -6.34 1.38 1.79
C PRO A 40 -6.29 1.18 3.30
N GLY A 41 -6.51 -0.06 3.75
CA GLY A 41 -6.17 -0.46 5.11
C GLY A 41 -4.65 -0.48 5.36
N ALA A 42 -4.24 -0.81 6.58
CA ALA A 42 -2.84 -1.02 6.91
C ALA A 42 -2.30 -2.32 6.29
N PRO A 43 -1.07 -2.34 5.76
CA PRO A 43 -0.30 -3.56 5.52
C PRO A 43 -0.14 -4.38 6.82
N THR A 44 0.04 -5.69 6.66
CA THR A 44 0.17 -6.63 7.78
C THR A 44 1.42 -7.49 7.65
N SER A 45 1.70 -8.32 8.66
CA SER A 45 2.83 -9.26 8.66
C SER A 45 4.17 -8.60 8.33
N VAL A 46 4.38 -7.39 8.85
CA VAL A 46 5.60 -6.62 8.58
C VAL A 46 6.77 -7.25 9.33
N SER A 47 7.79 -7.67 8.60
CA SER A 47 9.03 -8.20 9.15
C SER A 47 10.24 -7.67 8.37
N ALA A 48 11.41 -7.67 9.00
CA ALA A 48 12.63 -7.18 8.40
C ALA A 48 13.77 -8.17 8.59
N THR A 49 14.65 -8.26 7.61
CA THR A 49 15.91 -8.99 7.69
C THR A 49 17.06 -8.02 7.53
N ALA A 50 17.95 -7.94 8.52
CA ALA A 50 19.11 -7.05 8.49
C ALA A 50 20.17 -7.53 7.48
N GLY A 51 20.75 -6.58 6.76
CA GLY A 51 21.94 -6.74 5.94
C GLY A 51 23.08 -5.81 6.39
N THR A 52 24.06 -5.60 5.51
CA THR A 52 25.18 -4.69 5.77
C THR A 52 24.78 -3.26 5.45
N GLY A 53 24.53 -2.44 6.47
CA GLY A 53 24.04 -1.07 6.30
C GLY A 53 22.65 -0.99 5.66
N SER A 54 21.86 -2.06 5.75
CA SER A 54 20.56 -2.19 5.09
C SER A 54 19.61 -3.10 5.86
N ALA A 55 18.35 -3.08 5.49
CA ALA A 55 17.35 -4.07 5.90
C ALA A 55 16.37 -4.33 4.75
N THR A 56 16.03 -5.60 4.52
CA THR A 56 14.97 -5.99 3.58
C THR A 56 13.66 -6.14 4.35
N VAL A 57 12.68 -5.30 4.04
CA VAL A 57 11.36 -5.26 4.70
C VAL A 57 10.35 -6.03 3.85
N THR A 58 9.75 -7.05 4.44
CA THR A 58 8.67 -7.85 3.85
C THR A 58 7.36 -7.54 4.57
N PHE A 59 6.25 -7.60 3.84
CA PHE A 59 4.91 -7.36 4.36
C PHE A 59 3.86 -8.01 3.45
N THR A 60 2.64 -8.12 3.96
CA THR A 60 1.44 -8.50 3.22
C THR A 60 0.60 -7.27 2.92
N ALA A 61 0.05 -7.20 1.71
CA ALA A 61 -0.85 -6.13 1.30
C ALA A 61 -2.06 -6.00 2.26
N PRO A 62 -2.69 -4.81 2.36
CA PRO A 62 -3.89 -4.63 3.17
C PRO A 62 -5.02 -5.58 2.74
N ALA A 63 -5.80 -6.06 3.71
CA ALA A 63 -7.00 -6.85 3.42
C ALA A 63 -8.06 -6.09 2.62
N SER A 64 -8.10 -4.75 2.77
CA SER A 64 -8.93 -3.86 1.96
C SER A 64 -8.07 -2.85 1.21
N ASN A 65 -8.25 -2.79 -0.11
CA ASN A 65 -7.63 -1.79 -0.98
C ASN A 65 -8.46 -0.49 -1.07
N GLY A 66 -9.57 -0.39 -0.32
CA GLY A 66 -10.43 0.79 -0.34
C GLY A 66 -11.20 1.00 -1.66
N GLY A 67 -11.35 -0.04 -2.48
CA GLY A 67 -12.11 0.01 -3.73
C GLY A 67 -11.30 0.49 -4.95
N ALA A 68 -10.01 0.80 -4.79
CA ALA A 68 -9.10 1.11 -5.89
C ALA A 68 -7.79 0.31 -5.78
N PRO A 69 -7.08 0.05 -6.89
CA PRO A 69 -5.79 -0.64 -6.85
C PRO A 69 -4.77 0.10 -5.97
N VAL A 70 -4.04 -0.65 -5.14
CA VAL A 70 -2.89 -0.11 -4.42
C VAL A 70 -1.77 0.17 -5.43
N THR A 71 -1.28 1.40 -5.45
CA THR A 71 -0.27 1.90 -6.40
C THR A 71 1.13 1.95 -5.80
N GLY A 72 1.25 1.90 -4.47
CA GLY A 72 2.55 1.90 -3.81
C GLY A 72 2.46 1.67 -2.31
N TYR A 73 3.64 1.52 -1.72
CA TYR A 73 3.87 1.35 -0.30
C TYR A 73 5.01 2.27 0.14
N THR A 74 4.93 2.75 1.37
CA THR A 74 6.00 3.53 2.00
C THR A 74 6.41 2.86 3.30
N VAL A 75 7.68 2.49 3.40
CA VAL A 75 8.31 2.02 4.63
C VAL A 75 8.81 3.24 5.40
N THR A 76 8.47 3.35 6.68
CA THR A 76 9.02 4.35 7.60
C THR A 76 9.95 3.66 8.60
N VAL A 77 11.16 4.20 8.76
CA VAL A 77 12.22 3.67 9.62
C VAL A 77 12.26 4.40 10.95
N SER A 78 12.35 3.67 12.05
CA SER A 78 12.59 4.22 13.38
C SER A 78 13.76 3.51 14.06
N PRO A 79 14.73 4.22 14.67
CA PRO A 79 14.89 5.68 14.68
C PRO A 79 15.34 6.24 13.31
N GLY A 80 15.28 7.57 13.15
CA GLY A 80 15.81 8.27 11.98
C GLY A 80 14.76 8.87 11.05
N GLY A 81 13.51 8.36 11.06
CA GLY A 81 12.39 8.95 10.33
C GLY A 81 12.51 8.89 8.80
N VAL A 82 13.49 8.13 8.29
CA VAL A 82 13.71 7.94 6.86
C VAL A 82 12.53 7.15 6.29
N THR A 83 12.09 7.52 5.08
CA THR A 83 11.07 6.79 4.35
C THR A 83 11.61 6.26 3.04
N VAL A 84 11.20 5.04 2.67
CA VAL A 84 11.56 4.39 1.41
C VAL A 84 10.28 3.88 0.77
N SER A 85 10.05 4.26 -0.49
CA SER A 85 8.85 3.85 -1.24
C SER A 85 9.15 2.71 -2.21
N GLY A 86 8.15 1.88 -2.46
CA GLY A 86 8.20 0.80 -3.44
C GLY A 86 6.81 0.40 -3.92
N VAL A 87 6.73 -0.34 -5.01
CA VAL A 87 5.44 -0.76 -5.61
C VAL A 87 4.94 -2.11 -5.09
N SER A 88 5.82 -2.89 -4.45
CA SER A 88 5.51 -4.23 -3.94
C SER A 88 6.44 -4.62 -2.79
N SER A 89 6.07 -5.70 -2.11
CA SER A 89 6.91 -6.39 -1.11
C SER A 89 7.87 -7.36 -1.82
N PRO A 90 9.15 -7.46 -1.41
CA PRO A 90 9.81 -6.69 -0.35
C PRO A 90 10.34 -5.31 -0.80
N ILE A 91 10.58 -4.43 0.17
CA ILE A 91 11.27 -3.13 -0.02
C ILE A 91 12.62 -3.17 0.69
N ASN A 92 13.69 -2.83 -0.02
CA ASN A 92 15.04 -2.78 0.55
C ASN A 92 15.40 -1.36 1.03
N VAL A 93 15.64 -1.21 2.33
CA VAL A 93 16.09 0.03 2.96
C VAL A 93 17.61 0.01 3.07
N THR A 94 18.29 1.02 2.53
CA THR A 94 19.76 1.19 2.60
C THR A 94 20.15 2.41 3.43
N GLY A 95 21.43 2.57 3.73
CA GLY A 95 21.95 3.73 4.47
C GLY A 95 21.70 3.64 5.98
N LEU A 96 21.40 2.44 6.50
CA LEU A 96 21.25 2.20 7.92
C LEU A 96 22.62 2.10 8.60
N THR A 97 22.70 2.55 9.85
CA THR A 97 23.93 2.46 10.64
C THR A 97 24.08 1.06 11.22
N ASN A 98 25.22 0.40 10.96
CA ASN A 98 25.53 -0.89 11.58
C ASN A 98 25.64 -0.74 13.11
N GLY A 99 25.07 -1.70 13.84
CA GLY A 99 25.02 -1.67 15.30
C GLY A 99 23.82 -0.92 15.89
N THR A 100 23.04 -0.20 15.07
CA THR A 100 21.81 0.46 15.51
C THR A 100 20.60 -0.44 15.25
N ALA A 101 19.75 -0.60 16.27
CA ALA A 101 18.49 -1.33 16.13
C ALA A 101 17.42 -0.45 15.47
N TYR A 102 16.73 -0.98 14.46
CA TYR A 102 15.66 -0.30 13.74
C TYR A 102 14.37 -1.12 13.73
N THR A 103 13.23 -0.44 13.79
CA THR A 103 11.89 -0.97 13.51
C THR A 103 11.30 -0.29 12.28
N PHE A 104 10.36 -0.98 11.63
CA PHE A 104 9.78 -0.55 10.36
C PHE A 104 8.25 -0.59 10.43
N THR A 105 7.60 0.46 9.95
CA THR A 105 6.16 0.47 9.65
C THR A 105 5.96 0.65 8.16
N VAL A 106 4.82 0.18 7.63
CA VAL A 106 4.50 0.28 6.21
C VAL A 106 3.10 0.89 6.05
N THR A 107 2.95 1.82 5.12
CA THR A 107 1.64 2.31 4.64
C THR A 107 1.42 1.86 3.20
N ALA A 108 0.16 1.78 2.78
CA ALA A 108 -0.24 1.54 1.40
C ALA A 108 -0.96 2.76 0.83
N THR A 109 -0.80 3.01 -0.46
CA THR A 109 -1.39 4.16 -1.17
C THR A 109 -2.21 3.68 -2.36
N ASN A 110 -3.39 4.26 -2.56
CA ASN A 110 -4.18 4.14 -3.79
C ASN A 110 -4.55 5.54 -4.32
N SER A 111 -5.45 5.63 -5.29
CA SER A 111 -5.91 6.91 -5.85
C SER A 111 -6.65 7.82 -4.87
N ALA A 112 -7.21 7.28 -3.77
CA ALA A 112 -7.83 8.05 -2.70
C ALA A 112 -6.82 8.59 -1.67
N GLY A 113 -5.58 8.07 -1.70
CA GLY A 113 -4.48 8.52 -0.84
C GLY A 113 -3.83 7.38 -0.04
N THR A 114 -3.13 7.77 1.02
CA THR A 114 -2.34 6.85 1.87
C THR A 114 -3.15 6.41 3.09
N GLY A 115 -3.17 5.10 3.33
CA GLY A 115 -3.85 4.47 4.46
C GLY A 115 -3.09 4.58 5.79
N SER A 116 -3.68 4.01 6.83
CA SER A 116 -3.04 3.87 8.15
C SER A 116 -1.76 3.02 8.09
N ALA A 117 -0.79 3.35 8.93
CA ALA A 117 0.44 2.57 9.07
C ALA A 117 0.18 1.20 9.73
N SER A 118 1.00 0.22 9.36
CA SER A 118 1.07 -1.08 10.04
C SER A 118 1.52 -0.94 11.51
N SER A 119 1.34 -2.00 12.29
CA SER A 119 2.15 -2.19 13.49
C SER A 119 3.64 -2.24 13.11
N ALA A 120 4.51 -1.80 14.02
CA ALA A 120 5.94 -1.85 13.82
C ALA A 120 6.46 -3.30 13.79
N SER A 121 7.46 -3.56 12.94
CA SER A 121 8.19 -4.82 12.95
C SER A 121 8.91 -5.06 14.28
N THR A 122 9.35 -6.29 14.52
CA THR A 122 10.43 -6.54 15.49
C THR A 122 11.68 -5.78 15.09
N ALA A 123 12.49 -5.38 16.07
CA ALA A 123 13.72 -4.66 15.80
C ALA A 123 14.77 -5.57 15.14
N VAL A 124 15.49 -5.03 14.15
CA VAL A 124 16.67 -5.68 13.57
C VAL A 124 17.87 -4.74 13.59
N THR A 125 19.07 -5.31 13.67
CA THR A 125 20.32 -4.55 13.75
C THR A 125 21.23 -4.90 12.57
N PRO A 126 21.39 -3.99 11.59
CA PRO A 126 22.39 -4.13 10.53
C PRO A 126 23.79 -4.38 11.11
N LYS A 127 24.57 -5.22 10.45
CA LYS A 127 25.92 -5.60 10.89
C LYS A 127 26.89 -5.50 9.72
N ALA A 128 28.12 -5.09 10.01
CA ALA A 128 29.20 -5.15 9.03
C ALA A 128 29.43 -6.60 8.57
N ALA A 129 29.82 -6.79 7.32
CA ALA A 129 30.37 -8.06 6.89
C ALA A 129 31.60 -8.38 7.74
N GLN A 130 31.65 -9.57 8.31
CA GLN A 130 32.81 -10.02 9.08
C GLN A 130 33.78 -10.73 8.14
N THR A 131 34.98 -10.19 7.99
CA THR A 131 36.08 -10.90 7.33
C THR A 131 36.94 -11.54 8.41
N ILE A 132 36.96 -12.87 8.48
CA ILE A 132 37.93 -13.59 9.30
C ILE A 132 39.16 -13.86 8.45
N THR A 133 40.25 -13.15 8.72
CA THR A 133 41.55 -13.40 8.11
C THR A 133 42.34 -14.35 9.02
N PHE A 134 42.67 -15.53 8.53
CA PHE A 134 43.63 -16.40 9.22
C PHE A 134 45.05 -15.98 8.83
N ASN A 135 45.77 -15.36 9.75
CA ASN A 135 47.21 -15.14 9.60
C ASN A 135 47.93 -16.48 9.84
N ASN A 136 48.15 -17.25 8.76
CA ASN A 136 48.92 -18.50 8.71
C ASN A 136 48.19 -19.78 9.20
N PRO A 137 47.55 -20.57 8.31
CA PRO A 137 46.89 -21.83 8.68
C PRO A 137 47.85 -23.02 8.92
N GLY A 138 49.16 -22.81 8.93
CA GLY A 138 50.11 -23.91 9.15
C GLY A 138 51.53 -23.41 9.41
N SER A 139 51.96 -23.52 10.66
CA SER A 139 53.36 -23.77 11.04
C SER A 139 53.43 -25.19 11.58
#